data_AF-A0A8J2QKH3-F1
#
_entry.id   AF-A0A8J2QKH3-F1
#
_cell.length_a   1.000
_cell.length_b   1.000
_cell.length_c   1.000
_cell.angle_alpha   90.00
_cell.angle_beta   90.00
_cell.angle_gamma   90.00
#
_symmetry.space_group_name_H-M   'P 1'
#
loop_
_entity.id
_entity.type
_entity.pdbx_description
1 polymer ?
#
loop_
_entity_poly.entity_id
_entity_poly.type
_entity_poly.pdbx_seq_one_letter_code
_entity_poly.pdbx_strand_id
1 'polypeptide(L)'
;MLKVEEIETVPYEGQQPGTSGLRKKVKVFLQKNYVENFIQSILNVNEELEGCTLVVGGDGRYLVKEVVDTIIKICAGNGVGKLIIGQNGLLSTPAVSHLIRKNETLGGIILTASHNPGGVDNDFGIKFNTSNGGPAPDGVTNEIYRHSTIIKSYKIVPNIKCDITTIGITRFKIEEKDFVVEVIDSVKDYLDYMKEIFNFPLIKTLLEGSDDKKKFNILIDSMNGVTGPYVKRIFVDELGATENNLRRVVPMEDFGGIHPDPNLTYAEDLVKEVRKGDYDFGAAFDGDGDRNMILGRGAMFVTPADSLAILASWLHVIPYFQRTGVKGFARSMPTAAAVDRVAKDMGKEMFEVPTGWKYFGNLMDADRLSLCGEESFGTGSDHIREKDGVWAALAWLNVIAHSGLSVKELLMKHWRKYGRNYFARHDFEECSLDSCRQLMSDLERTVTAEGFVGSKHYIQDVENAVVAADNFSYMDPIDRSVALNQGIRLVFENGSRIIYRLSGTGSQGATLRVYLEAYTPCDGDIHMSTEERLESLVTLAMRFGRVRKYTGRDKPTVIT
;
A
#
# COMPACT_ATOMS: atom_id res chain seq x y z
N MET A 1 34.05 -6.27 25.06
CA MET A 1 33.04 -7.33 24.86
C MET A 1 31.76 -6.86 25.51
N LEU A 2 30.71 -6.70 24.72
CA LEU A 2 29.41 -6.24 25.23
C LEU A 2 28.65 -7.44 25.81
N LYS A 3 27.83 -7.20 26.84
CA LYS A 3 27.09 -8.26 27.54
C LYS A 3 25.61 -8.20 27.21
N VAL A 4 24.99 -9.37 27.13
CA VAL A 4 23.54 -9.48 27.05
C VAL A 4 22.97 -9.30 28.45
N GLU A 5 21.92 -8.49 28.55
CA GLU A 5 21.10 -8.34 29.74
C GLU A 5 19.69 -8.85 29.44
N GLU A 6 19.08 -9.50 30.43
CA GLU A 6 17.68 -9.89 30.39
C GLU A 6 16.89 -8.95 31.30
N ILE A 7 15.91 -8.26 30.72
CA ILE A 7 15.11 -7.26 31.41
C ILE A 7 13.70 -7.81 31.62
N GLU A 8 13.27 -7.87 32.88
CA GLU A 8 11.90 -8.23 33.23
C GLU A 8 10.90 -7.18 32.71
N THR A 9 9.76 -7.67 32.23
CA THR A 9 8.70 -6.84 31.65
C THR A 9 7.33 -7.48 31.90
N VAL A 10 6.27 -6.74 31.57
CA VAL A 10 4.89 -7.25 31.62
C VAL A 10 4.22 -7.09 30.25
N PRO A 11 3.28 -7.96 29.88
CA PRO A 11 2.52 -7.84 28.65
C PRO A 11 1.74 -6.53 28.55
N TYR A 12 1.57 -6.03 27.32
CA TYR A 12 0.67 -4.94 26.99
C TYR A 12 -0.57 -5.46 26.27
N GLU A 13 -1.76 -5.03 26.68
CA GLU A 13 -2.98 -5.34 25.95
C GLU A 13 -2.98 -4.66 24.57
N GLY A 14 -3.42 -5.38 23.54
CA GLY A 14 -3.65 -4.79 22.22
C GLY A 14 -2.40 -4.53 21.37
N GLN A 15 -1.28 -5.23 21.63
CA GLN A 15 -0.13 -5.33 20.70
C GLN A 15 -0.41 -6.30 19.53
N GLN A 16 -1.64 -6.31 19.00
CA GLN A 16 -2.02 -7.13 17.86
C GLN A 16 -1.62 -6.41 16.56
N PRO A 17 -0.76 -7.00 15.71
CA PRO A 17 -0.48 -6.45 14.39
C PRO A 17 -1.75 -6.48 13.54
N GLY A 18 -2.05 -5.37 12.85
CA GLY A 18 -3.10 -5.34 11.82
C GLY A 18 -2.61 -5.95 10.50
N THR A 19 -3.38 -5.74 9.42
CA THR A 19 -3.03 -6.22 8.06
C THR A 19 -1.68 -5.73 7.54
N SER A 20 -1.13 -4.67 8.13
CA SER A 20 0.11 -4.03 7.69
C SER A 20 0.89 -3.48 8.88
N GLY A 21 1.04 -4.30 9.93
CA GLY A 21 1.83 -3.99 11.13
C GLY A 21 1.03 -3.47 12.33
N LEU A 22 1.71 -3.29 13.46
CA LEU A 22 1.16 -2.67 14.67
C LEU A 22 1.20 -1.15 14.50
N ARG A 23 0.04 -0.48 14.61
CA ARG A 23 -0.08 0.98 14.53
C ARG A 23 -0.77 1.52 15.77
N LYS A 24 -0.19 2.55 16.39
CA LYS A 24 -0.72 3.24 17.57
C LYS A 24 -0.26 4.70 17.55
N LYS A 25 -0.82 5.52 18.44
CA LYS A 25 -0.28 6.86 18.69
C LYS A 25 1.15 6.77 19.23
N VAL A 26 2.00 7.73 18.86
CA VAL A 26 3.38 7.86 19.35
C VAL A 26 3.46 7.77 20.88
N LYS A 27 2.51 8.41 21.59
CA LYS A 27 2.41 8.37 23.06
C LYS A 27 2.33 6.95 23.65
N VAL A 28 1.83 5.98 22.88
CA VAL A 28 1.80 4.56 23.29
C VAL A 28 3.18 3.94 23.14
N PHE A 29 3.88 4.19 22.02
CA PHE A 29 5.24 3.68 21.81
C PHE A 29 6.28 4.28 22.76
N LEU A 30 6.02 5.47 23.31
CA LEU A 30 6.85 6.09 24.34
C LEU A 30 6.70 5.45 25.73
N GLN A 31 5.73 4.53 25.92
CA GLN A 31 5.61 3.80 27.18
C GLN A 31 6.81 2.87 27.35
N LYS A 32 7.32 2.82 28.58
CA LYS A 32 8.47 1.98 28.95
C LYS A 32 8.24 0.52 28.50
N ASN A 33 9.24 -0.09 27.86
CA ASN A 33 9.21 -1.47 27.38
C ASN A 33 8.17 -1.77 26.26
N TYR A 34 7.39 -0.79 25.77
CA TYR A 34 6.36 -1.09 24.77
C TYR A 34 6.95 -1.53 23.43
N VAL A 35 7.92 -0.77 22.92
CA VAL A 35 8.66 -1.11 21.69
C VAL A 35 9.45 -2.39 21.92
N GLU A 36 10.17 -2.49 23.03
CA GLU A 36 11.05 -3.60 23.34
C GLU A 36 10.28 -4.94 23.39
N ASN A 37 9.13 -4.95 24.05
CA ASN A 37 8.26 -6.12 24.11
C ASN A 37 7.81 -6.58 22.71
N PHE A 38 7.44 -5.62 21.86
CA PHE A 38 6.95 -5.94 20.52
C PHE A 38 8.06 -6.43 19.60
N ILE A 39 9.24 -5.79 19.62
CA ILE A 39 10.42 -6.26 18.86
C ILE A 39 10.84 -7.65 19.34
N GLN A 40 10.91 -7.90 20.66
CA GLN A 40 11.21 -9.22 21.19
C GLN A 40 10.18 -10.27 20.73
N SER A 41 8.90 -9.90 20.68
CA SER A 41 7.84 -10.79 20.19
C SER A 41 7.98 -11.12 18.70
N ILE A 42 8.42 -10.15 17.88
CA ILE A 42 8.79 -10.41 16.46
C ILE A 42 9.96 -11.38 16.38
N LEU A 43 11.00 -11.23 17.20
CA LEU A 43 12.14 -12.14 17.15
C LEU A 43 11.77 -13.56 17.62
N ASN A 44 10.91 -13.67 18.63
CA ASN A 44 10.51 -14.96 19.22
C ASN A 44 9.73 -15.88 18.27
N VAL A 45 9.11 -15.37 17.20
CA VAL A 45 8.40 -16.21 16.23
C VAL A 45 9.32 -16.85 15.18
N ASN A 46 10.60 -16.50 15.16
CA ASN A 46 11.55 -17.00 14.17
C ASN A 46 12.48 -18.05 14.80
N GLU A 47 12.42 -19.28 14.31
CA GLU A 47 13.24 -20.40 14.82
C GLU A 47 14.72 -20.30 14.37
N GLU A 48 14.99 -19.66 13.24
CA GLU A 48 16.32 -19.52 12.63
C GLU A 48 16.97 -18.14 12.91
N LEU A 49 16.81 -17.64 14.13
CA LEU A 49 17.28 -16.29 14.50
C LEU A 49 18.81 -16.19 14.63
N GLU A 50 19.46 -17.26 15.07
CA GLU A 50 20.90 -17.26 15.35
C GLU A 50 21.72 -17.06 14.06
N GLY A 51 22.54 -16.00 14.03
CA GLY A 51 23.39 -15.66 12.89
C GLY A 51 22.64 -15.09 11.68
N CYS A 52 21.32 -14.89 11.76
CA CYS A 52 20.52 -14.44 10.64
C CYS A 52 20.82 -12.97 10.26
N THR A 53 20.34 -12.57 9.08
CA THR A 53 20.31 -11.16 8.66
C THR A 53 18.89 -10.62 8.70
N LEU A 54 18.71 -9.37 9.15
CA LEU A 54 17.45 -8.62 9.03
C LEU A 54 17.69 -7.26 8.34
N VAL A 55 16.69 -6.79 7.60
CA VAL A 55 16.66 -5.42 7.05
C VAL A 55 15.88 -4.51 7.99
N VAL A 56 16.36 -3.29 8.25
CA VAL A 56 15.66 -2.30 9.09
C VAL A 56 15.64 -0.94 8.41
N GLY A 57 14.48 -0.31 8.39
CA GLY A 57 14.35 1.07 7.93
C GLY A 57 12.94 1.59 8.15
N GLY A 58 12.71 2.85 7.81
CA GLY A 58 11.43 3.49 8.02
C GLY A 58 11.25 4.73 7.16
N ASP A 59 10.10 5.37 7.35
CA ASP A 59 9.69 6.49 6.51
C ASP A 59 10.20 7.87 6.97
N GLY A 60 10.97 7.91 8.05
CA GLY A 60 11.53 9.13 8.62
C GLY A 60 10.59 9.87 9.56
N ARG A 61 9.39 9.35 9.87
CA ARG A 61 8.53 9.95 10.89
C ARG A 61 9.21 10.03 12.26
N TYR A 62 8.68 10.90 13.12
CA TYR A 62 9.11 11.03 14.51
C TYR A 62 9.25 9.65 15.18
N LEU A 63 10.31 9.45 15.98
CA LEU A 63 10.67 8.21 16.69
C LEU A 63 11.41 7.14 15.87
N VAL A 64 11.59 7.29 14.55
CA VAL A 64 12.27 6.26 13.71
C VAL A 64 13.69 5.98 14.21
N LYS A 65 14.50 7.02 14.47
CA LYS A 65 15.92 6.84 14.83
C LYS A 65 16.08 6.14 16.19
N GLU A 66 15.25 6.51 17.16
CA GLU A 66 15.21 5.95 18.50
C GLU A 66 14.79 4.49 18.49
N VAL A 67 13.81 4.13 17.65
CA VAL A 67 13.38 2.74 17.52
C VAL A 67 14.40 1.91 16.73
N VAL A 68 15.10 2.47 15.75
CA VAL A 68 16.25 1.78 15.10
C VAL A 68 17.32 1.43 16.13
N ASP A 69 17.71 2.37 16.99
CA ASP A 69 18.67 2.11 18.07
C ASP A 69 18.20 0.99 19.00
N THR A 70 16.91 0.99 19.36
CA THR A 70 16.30 -0.07 20.17
C THR A 70 16.36 -1.43 19.47
N ILE A 71 16.03 -1.49 18.17
CA ILE A 71 16.09 -2.71 17.36
C ILE A 71 17.52 -3.25 17.30
N ILE A 72 18.53 -2.40 17.10
CA ILE A 72 19.95 -2.79 17.09
C ILE A 72 20.30 -3.50 18.40
N LYS A 73 19.93 -2.91 19.54
CA LYS A 73 20.26 -3.45 20.88
C LYS A 73 19.56 -4.76 21.17
N ILE A 74 18.29 -4.90 20.77
CA ILE A 74 17.52 -6.14 20.99
C ILE A 74 17.99 -7.26 20.05
N CYS A 75 18.19 -6.97 18.76
CA CYS A 75 18.69 -7.95 17.80
C CYS A 75 20.04 -8.52 18.23
N ALA A 76 20.96 -7.65 18.68
CA ALA A 76 22.25 -8.06 19.23
C ALA A 76 22.10 -8.98 20.45
N GLY A 77 21.15 -8.70 21.34
CA GLY A 77 20.88 -9.51 22.54
C GLY A 77 20.23 -10.87 22.24
N ASN A 78 19.68 -11.04 21.05
CA ASN A 78 18.93 -12.23 20.64
C ASN A 78 19.65 -13.09 19.59
N GLY A 79 20.93 -12.82 19.29
CA GLY A 79 21.74 -13.68 18.42
C GLY A 79 21.59 -13.41 16.92
N VAL A 80 20.92 -12.33 16.50
CA VAL A 80 20.96 -11.88 15.10
C VAL A 80 22.40 -11.59 14.71
N GLY A 81 22.86 -12.07 13.56
CA GLY A 81 24.24 -11.89 13.10
C GLY A 81 24.49 -10.56 12.40
N LYS A 82 23.51 -10.08 11.64
CA LYS A 82 23.65 -8.86 10.82
C LYS A 82 22.35 -8.05 10.70
N LEU A 83 22.47 -6.73 10.77
CA LEU A 83 21.43 -5.79 10.34
C LEU A 83 21.90 -5.02 9.10
N ILE A 84 21.04 -4.93 8.08
CA ILE A 84 21.18 -4.00 6.96
C ILE A 84 20.23 -2.83 7.22
N ILE A 85 20.77 -1.62 7.34
CA ILE A 85 20.01 -0.43 7.73
C ILE A 85 20.21 0.68 6.70
N GLY A 86 19.13 1.31 6.25
CA GLY A 86 19.27 2.50 5.39
C GLY A 86 19.87 3.68 6.15
N GLN A 87 20.66 4.50 5.46
CA GLN A 87 21.27 5.69 6.04
C GLN A 87 20.20 6.57 6.73
N ASN A 88 20.51 7.02 7.94
CA ASN A 88 19.61 7.76 8.84
C ASN A 88 18.35 6.98 9.28
N GLY A 89 18.32 5.66 9.08
CA GLY A 89 17.15 4.82 9.29
C GLY A 89 16.11 4.89 8.16
N LEU A 90 16.44 5.51 7.02
CA LEU A 90 15.50 5.72 5.92
C LEU A 90 15.55 4.55 4.92
N LEU A 91 14.45 3.83 4.78
CA LEU A 91 14.19 2.93 3.64
C LEU A 91 12.70 2.95 3.32
N SER A 92 12.35 3.10 2.05
CA SER A 92 10.98 2.88 1.61
C SER A 92 10.57 1.42 1.80
N THR A 93 9.27 1.18 2.00
CA THR A 93 8.74 -0.19 2.09
C THR A 93 9.10 -1.03 0.85
N PRO A 94 9.03 -0.50 -0.39
CA PRO A 94 9.53 -1.22 -1.57
C PRO A 94 11.03 -1.55 -1.51
N ALA A 95 11.86 -0.62 -1.04
CA ALA A 95 13.31 -0.83 -0.92
C ALA A 95 13.64 -1.90 0.12
N VAL A 96 12.91 -1.95 1.25
CA VAL A 96 13.05 -3.04 2.23
C VAL A 96 12.70 -4.38 1.58
N SER A 97 11.57 -4.48 0.88
CA SER A 97 11.16 -5.71 0.20
C SER A 97 12.21 -6.19 -0.82
N HIS A 98 12.76 -5.26 -1.61
CA HIS A 98 13.84 -5.55 -2.55
C HIS A 98 15.10 -6.06 -1.83
N LEU A 99 15.54 -5.40 -0.76
CA LEU A 99 16.76 -5.75 -0.02
C LEU A 99 16.65 -7.10 0.68
N ILE A 100 15.49 -7.44 1.24
CA ILE A 100 15.23 -8.75 1.84
C ILE A 100 15.47 -9.84 0.79
N ARG A 101 14.86 -9.68 -0.39
CA ARG A 101 14.95 -10.65 -1.50
C ARG A 101 16.34 -10.73 -2.09
N LYS A 102 17.00 -9.58 -2.28
CA LYS A 102 18.35 -9.49 -2.84
C LYS A 102 19.40 -10.16 -1.96
N ASN A 103 19.26 -10.06 -0.64
CA ASN A 103 20.23 -10.56 0.33
C ASN A 103 19.79 -11.85 1.03
N GLU A 104 18.66 -12.44 0.61
CA GLU A 104 18.08 -13.66 1.20
C GLU A 104 17.99 -13.58 2.73
N THR A 105 17.50 -12.45 3.24
CA THR A 105 17.42 -12.22 4.69
C THR A 105 16.25 -12.98 5.32
N LEU A 106 16.27 -13.15 6.64
CA LEU A 106 15.16 -13.77 7.37
C LEU A 106 13.86 -12.95 7.26
N GLY A 107 14.02 -11.64 7.06
CA GLY A 107 12.93 -10.69 6.93
C GLY A 107 13.41 -9.26 7.15
N GLY A 108 12.48 -8.38 7.51
CA GLY A 108 12.78 -7.01 7.86
C GLY A 108 11.73 -6.32 8.72
N ILE A 109 12.16 -5.32 9.47
CA ILE A 109 11.34 -4.50 10.36
C ILE A 109 11.22 -3.11 9.76
N ILE A 110 9.99 -2.66 9.48
CA ILE A 110 9.72 -1.39 8.81
C ILE A 110 9.01 -0.43 9.77
N LEU A 111 9.63 0.72 10.01
CA LEU A 111 9.16 1.74 10.93
C LEU A 111 8.31 2.76 10.19
N THR A 112 7.02 2.48 10.11
CA THR A 112 6.07 3.29 9.34
C THR A 112 4.62 2.99 9.75
N ALA A 113 3.77 4.03 9.70
CA ALA A 113 2.31 3.88 9.67
C ALA A 113 1.72 4.25 8.28
N SER A 114 2.51 4.18 7.21
CA SER A 114 2.13 4.46 5.82
C SER A 114 1.47 5.85 5.72
N HIS A 115 0.28 5.93 5.15
CA HIS A 115 -0.49 7.17 4.97
C HIS A 115 -0.85 7.93 6.25
N ASN A 116 -0.82 7.29 7.43
CA ASN A 116 -1.15 7.95 8.69
C ASN A 116 -0.19 9.12 9.02
N PRO A 117 -0.68 10.20 9.65
CA PRO A 117 0.13 11.39 9.93
C PRO A 117 1.25 11.07 10.94
N GLY A 118 2.36 11.82 10.83
CA GLY A 118 3.55 11.71 11.67
C GLY A 118 3.66 12.84 12.70
N GLY A 119 4.69 12.81 13.54
CA GLY A 119 4.91 13.78 14.61
C GLY A 119 4.44 13.31 15.99
N VAL A 120 4.84 14.05 17.02
CA VAL A 120 4.75 13.63 18.44
C VAL A 120 3.32 13.29 18.92
N ASP A 121 2.30 13.95 18.37
CA ASP A 121 0.90 13.74 18.74
C ASP A 121 0.15 12.76 17.82
N ASN A 122 0.81 12.24 16.79
CA ASN A 122 0.20 11.43 15.74
C ASN A 122 0.63 9.96 15.83
N ASP A 123 0.73 9.28 14.70
CA ASP A 123 0.80 7.83 14.61
C ASP A 123 2.22 7.34 14.31
N PHE A 124 2.56 6.22 14.92
CA PHE A 124 3.75 5.44 14.62
C PHE A 124 3.36 4.00 14.32
N GLY A 125 4.23 3.25 13.64
CA GLY A 125 3.96 1.86 13.32
C GLY A 125 5.21 1.03 13.15
N ILE A 126 5.06 -0.26 13.44
CA ILE A 126 6.10 -1.27 13.26
C ILE A 126 5.48 -2.39 12.41
N LYS A 127 5.97 -2.54 11.18
CA LYS A 127 5.66 -3.65 10.27
C LYS A 127 6.75 -4.71 10.37
N PHE A 128 6.38 -5.95 10.09
CA PHE A 128 7.32 -7.05 9.91
C PHE A 128 7.05 -7.73 8.56
N ASN A 129 8.10 -7.82 7.75
CA ASN A 129 8.11 -8.56 6.50
C ASN A 129 8.94 -9.83 6.66
N THR A 130 8.48 -10.93 6.07
CA THR A 130 9.13 -12.24 6.10
C THR A 130 10.18 -12.39 4.99
N SER A 131 10.88 -13.52 4.94
CA SER A 131 11.99 -13.80 4.02
C SER A 131 11.67 -13.68 2.53
N ASN A 132 10.41 -13.85 2.11
CA ASN A 132 10.01 -13.58 0.72
C ASN A 132 10.02 -12.08 0.35
N GLY A 133 10.15 -11.19 1.34
CA GLY A 133 10.14 -9.73 1.24
C GLY A 133 8.78 -9.08 1.48
N GLY A 134 7.72 -9.85 1.70
CA GLY A 134 6.34 -9.34 1.84
C GLY A 134 5.86 -9.27 3.29
N PRO A 135 4.68 -8.66 3.53
CA PRO A 135 4.09 -8.57 4.86
C PRO A 135 3.91 -9.94 5.49
N ALA A 136 4.14 -10.03 6.80
CA ALA A 136 3.90 -11.26 7.54
C ALA A 136 2.47 -11.80 7.35
N PRO A 137 2.31 -13.11 7.05
CA PRO A 137 1.00 -13.74 6.90
C PRO A 137 0.28 -13.86 8.25
N ASP A 138 -1.01 -14.18 8.23
CA ASP A 138 -1.85 -14.21 9.43
C ASP A 138 -1.36 -15.18 10.51
N GLY A 139 -0.81 -16.34 10.11
CA GLY A 139 -0.20 -17.26 11.06
C GLY A 139 0.93 -16.60 11.87
N VAL A 140 1.81 -15.86 11.19
CA VAL A 140 2.96 -15.18 11.82
C VAL A 140 2.50 -14.02 12.69
N THR A 141 1.57 -13.17 12.22
CA THR A 141 1.08 -12.03 13.02
C THR A 141 0.29 -12.48 14.25
N ASN A 142 -0.47 -13.57 14.16
CA ASN A 142 -1.15 -14.18 15.30
C ASN A 142 -0.16 -14.74 16.32
N GLU A 143 0.93 -15.37 15.88
CA GLU A 143 1.99 -15.84 16.78
C GLU A 143 2.73 -14.68 17.45
N ILE A 144 3.04 -13.59 16.72
CA ILE A 144 3.64 -12.38 17.29
C ILE A 144 2.74 -11.85 18.42
N TYR A 145 1.43 -11.76 18.15
CA TYR A 145 0.46 -11.33 19.16
C TYR A 145 0.43 -12.28 20.36
N ARG A 146 0.39 -13.61 20.13
CA ARG A 146 0.44 -14.60 21.21
C ARG A 146 1.67 -14.39 22.09
N HIS A 147 2.86 -14.25 21.50
CA HIS A 147 4.09 -13.95 22.24
C HIS A 147 4.00 -12.63 23.02
N SER A 148 3.42 -11.58 22.47
CA SER A 148 3.26 -10.30 23.18
C SER A 148 2.35 -10.40 24.42
N THR A 149 1.37 -11.31 24.41
CA THR A 149 0.42 -11.47 25.54
C THR A 149 1.01 -12.26 26.71
N ILE A 150 2.09 -13.01 26.49
CA ILE A 150 2.70 -13.90 27.49
C ILE A 150 4.15 -13.52 27.85
N ILE A 151 4.69 -12.46 27.25
CA ILE A 151 6.06 -12.01 27.46
C ILE A 151 6.33 -11.67 28.93
N LYS A 152 7.48 -12.10 29.46
CA LYS A 152 7.92 -11.85 30.84
C LYS A 152 9.28 -11.17 30.92
N SER A 153 10.07 -11.28 29.86
CA SER A 153 11.38 -10.64 29.74
C SER A 153 11.72 -10.41 28.26
N TYR A 154 12.69 -9.54 28.02
CA TYR A 154 13.35 -9.38 26.73
C TYR A 154 14.87 -9.31 26.90
N LYS A 155 15.62 -9.70 25.87
CA LYS A 155 17.07 -9.62 25.84
C LYS A 155 17.54 -8.37 25.12
N ILE A 156 18.56 -7.71 25.66
CA ILE A 156 19.09 -6.47 25.11
C ILE A 156 20.60 -6.34 25.38
N VAL A 157 21.30 -5.61 24.52
CA VAL A 157 22.66 -5.13 24.78
C VAL A 157 22.62 -3.61 24.95
N PRO A 158 22.44 -3.07 26.16
CA PRO A 158 22.06 -1.67 26.34
C PRO A 158 23.16 -0.67 25.94
N ASN A 159 24.43 -1.11 25.97
CA ASN A 159 25.59 -0.27 25.74
C ASN A 159 26.09 -0.26 24.29
N ILE A 160 25.35 -0.84 23.33
CA ILE A 160 25.68 -0.65 21.90
C ILE A 160 25.48 0.82 21.52
N LYS A 161 26.45 1.35 20.78
CA LYS A 161 26.35 2.63 20.08
C LYS A 161 26.74 2.38 18.63
N CYS A 162 25.79 2.57 17.72
CA CYS A 162 26.02 2.49 16.29
C CYS A 162 25.63 3.81 15.64
N ASP A 163 26.54 4.38 14.85
CA ASP A 163 26.19 5.52 14.00
C ASP A 163 25.47 5.01 12.75
N ILE A 164 24.19 5.38 12.61
CA ILE A 164 23.38 5.06 11.43
C ILE A 164 23.39 6.18 10.37
N THR A 165 24.11 7.28 10.61
CA THR A 165 24.17 8.44 9.70
C THR A 165 25.25 8.30 8.64
N THR A 166 26.27 7.47 8.89
CA THR A 166 27.39 7.24 7.97
C THR A 166 27.28 5.86 7.32
N ILE A 167 27.32 5.81 5.99
CA ILE A 167 27.37 4.54 5.24
C ILE A 167 28.64 3.78 5.59
N GLY A 168 28.51 2.49 5.89
CA GLY A 168 29.63 1.64 6.25
C GLY A 168 29.25 0.45 7.10
N ILE A 169 30.25 -0.30 7.52
CA ILE A 169 30.08 -1.52 8.32
C ILE A 169 30.67 -1.31 9.71
N THR A 170 29.85 -1.48 10.73
CA THR A 170 30.26 -1.50 12.14
C THR A 170 30.17 -2.92 12.68
N ARG A 171 31.20 -3.36 13.42
CA ARG A 171 31.28 -4.70 14.01
C ARG A 171 31.32 -4.62 15.53
N PHE A 172 30.54 -5.48 16.17
CA PHE A 172 30.46 -5.61 17.61
C PHE A 172 30.75 -7.06 18.02
N LYS A 173 31.43 -7.22 19.16
CA LYS A 173 31.56 -8.51 19.86
C LYS A 173 30.57 -8.54 21.02
N ILE A 174 29.51 -9.33 20.86
CA ILE A 174 28.47 -9.57 21.88
C ILE A 174 28.79 -10.91 22.52
N GLU A 175 29.33 -10.87 23.73
CA GLU A 175 29.94 -12.03 24.36
C GLU A 175 30.94 -12.69 23.38
N GLU A 176 30.73 -13.95 22.99
CA GLU A 176 31.60 -14.67 22.05
C GLU A 176 31.19 -14.52 20.57
N LYS A 177 30.04 -13.91 20.29
CA LYS A 177 29.44 -13.83 18.95
C LYS A 177 29.75 -12.51 18.24
N ASP A 178 29.84 -12.57 16.91
CA ASP A 178 29.95 -11.39 16.06
C ASP A 178 28.56 -10.85 15.72
N PHE A 179 28.40 -9.53 15.83
CA PHE A 179 27.22 -8.80 15.38
C PHE A 179 27.63 -7.66 14.45
N VAL A 180 26.96 -7.55 13.32
CA VAL A 180 27.30 -6.58 12.26
C VAL A 180 26.13 -5.64 12.01
N VAL A 181 26.42 -4.34 11.95
CA VAL A 181 25.48 -3.36 11.40
C VAL A 181 26.09 -2.79 10.13
N GLU A 182 25.42 -2.99 9.01
CA GLU A 182 25.76 -2.42 7.71
C GLU A 182 24.78 -1.30 7.37
N VAL A 183 25.27 -0.07 7.38
CA VAL A 183 24.52 1.12 6.96
C VAL A 183 24.74 1.32 5.47
N ILE A 184 23.67 1.33 4.69
CA ILE A 184 23.69 1.41 3.23
C ILE A 184 23.08 2.72 2.70
N ASP A 185 23.40 3.06 1.46
CA ASP A 185 22.66 4.08 0.70
C ASP A 185 21.20 3.64 0.54
N SER A 186 20.26 4.49 0.94
CA SER A 186 18.83 4.15 0.93
C SER A 186 18.24 3.89 -0.46
N VAL A 187 18.86 4.42 -1.52
CA VAL A 187 18.29 4.49 -2.87
C VAL A 187 19.01 3.58 -3.85
N LYS A 188 20.31 3.37 -3.69
CA LYS A 188 21.18 2.75 -4.70
C LYS A 188 20.65 1.41 -5.23
N ASP A 189 20.42 0.44 -4.35
CA ASP A 189 20.02 -0.91 -4.78
C ASP A 189 18.64 -0.91 -5.43
N TYR A 190 17.71 -0.12 -4.90
CA TYR A 190 16.38 0.06 -5.48
C TYR A 190 16.46 0.71 -6.88
N LEU A 191 17.25 1.77 -7.04
CA LEU A 191 17.45 2.46 -8.32
C LEU A 191 18.05 1.52 -9.38
N ASP A 192 19.08 0.76 -8.99
CA ASP A 192 19.71 -0.22 -9.87
C ASP A 192 18.67 -1.23 -10.36
N TYR A 193 17.78 -1.70 -9.47
CA TYR A 193 16.71 -2.61 -9.85
C TYR A 193 15.64 -1.98 -10.75
N MET A 194 15.28 -0.70 -10.53
CA MET A 194 14.36 0.02 -11.42
C MET A 194 14.91 0.16 -12.84
N LYS A 195 16.23 0.35 -12.99
CA LYS A 195 16.90 0.39 -14.30
C LYS A 195 16.87 -0.96 -15.02
N GLU A 196 16.84 -2.08 -14.29
CA GLU A 196 16.68 -3.41 -14.89
C GLU A 196 15.23 -3.66 -15.35
N ILE A 197 14.24 -3.08 -14.67
CA ILE A 197 12.81 -3.30 -14.95
C ILE A 197 12.33 -2.45 -16.13
N PHE A 198 12.72 -1.19 -16.19
CA PHE A 198 12.18 -0.18 -17.11
C PHE A 198 13.19 0.30 -18.15
N ASN A 199 12.70 0.87 -19.25
CA ASN A 199 13.54 1.49 -20.26
C ASN A 199 13.85 2.95 -19.87
N PHE A 200 14.83 3.14 -18.99
CA PHE A 200 15.26 4.47 -18.54
C PHE A 200 15.68 5.40 -19.70
N PRO A 201 16.43 4.95 -20.73
CA PRO A 201 16.73 5.79 -21.90
C PRO A 201 15.48 6.32 -22.59
N LEU A 202 14.46 5.48 -22.78
CA LEU A 202 13.20 5.89 -23.41
C LEU A 202 12.43 6.91 -22.56
N ILE A 203 12.35 6.70 -21.25
CA ILE A 203 11.71 7.65 -20.33
C ILE A 203 12.49 8.98 -20.31
N LYS A 204 13.83 8.92 -20.28
CA LYS A 204 14.69 10.10 -20.32
C LYS A 204 14.44 10.94 -21.58
N THR A 205 14.39 10.31 -22.76
CA THR A 205 14.06 11.01 -24.01
C THR A 205 12.68 11.66 -23.97
N LEU A 206 11.68 11.02 -23.33
CA LEU A 206 10.36 11.63 -23.14
C LEU A 206 10.45 12.92 -22.29
N LEU A 207 11.19 12.90 -21.19
CA LEU A 207 11.29 14.05 -20.27
C LEU A 207 12.18 15.18 -20.82
N GLU A 208 13.29 14.84 -21.46
CA GLU A 208 14.23 15.82 -22.04
C GLU A 208 13.69 16.44 -23.34
N GLY A 209 12.77 15.76 -24.03
CA GLY A 209 12.29 16.16 -25.35
C GLY A 209 13.39 16.06 -26.43
N SER A 210 13.09 16.61 -27.60
CA SER A 210 14.04 16.77 -28.72
C SER A 210 13.68 18.02 -29.51
N ASP A 211 14.46 18.35 -30.55
CA ASP A 211 14.17 19.51 -31.41
C ASP A 211 12.75 19.47 -32.01
N ASP A 212 12.25 18.26 -32.31
CA ASP A 212 10.92 18.03 -32.89
C ASP A 212 9.84 17.66 -31.87
N LYS A 213 10.21 17.43 -30.59
CA LYS A 213 9.27 17.00 -29.55
C LYS A 213 9.44 17.82 -28.27
N LYS A 214 8.37 18.50 -27.87
CA LYS A 214 8.33 19.22 -26.60
C LYS A 214 8.61 18.26 -25.43
N LYS A 215 9.36 18.76 -24.44
CA LYS A 215 9.57 18.12 -23.14
C LYS A 215 8.24 17.72 -22.51
N PHE A 216 8.13 16.47 -22.06
CA PHE A 216 6.98 16.00 -21.29
C PHE A 216 7.10 16.45 -19.85
N ASN A 217 6.21 17.36 -19.41
CA ASN A 217 6.38 18.03 -18.12
C ASN A 217 5.72 17.25 -16.99
N ILE A 218 6.48 16.87 -15.96
CA ILE A 218 5.99 16.08 -14.83
C ILE A 218 5.97 16.90 -13.52
N LEU A 219 5.09 16.52 -12.59
CA LEU A 219 5.11 17.00 -11.21
C LEU A 219 4.99 15.84 -10.22
N ILE A 220 6.05 15.58 -9.48
CA ILE A 220 6.14 14.43 -8.57
C ILE A 220 6.21 14.93 -7.12
N ASP A 221 5.31 14.44 -6.30
CA ASP A 221 5.16 14.85 -4.91
C ASP A 221 5.44 13.71 -3.94
N SER A 222 6.43 13.87 -3.08
CA SER A 222 6.76 12.86 -2.06
C SER A 222 6.07 13.10 -0.73
N MET A 223 5.23 14.15 -0.60
CA MET A 223 4.47 14.48 0.60
C MET A 223 5.33 14.54 1.88
N ASN A 224 6.60 14.95 1.74
CA ASN A 224 7.64 14.97 2.79
C ASN A 224 7.91 13.59 3.43
N GLY A 225 7.52 12.50 2.75
CA GLY A 225 7.78 11.13 3.14
C GLY A 225 9.08 10.58 2.56
N VAL A 226 9.24 9.25 2.71
CA VAL A 226 10.50 8.55 2.45
C VAL A 226 10.92 8.55 0.98
N THR A 227 9.99 8.74 0.04
CA THR A 227 10.29 8.71 -1.40
C THR A 227 11.11 9.90 -1.87
N GLY A 228 11.26 10.96 -1.06
CA GLY A 228 11.98 12.18 -1.43
C GLY A 228 13.38 11.95 -2.05
N PRO A 229 14.30 11.25 -1.36
CA PRO A 229 15.60 10.88 -1.91
C PRO A 229 15.51 10.01 -3.17
N TYR A 230 14.52 9.11 -3.24
CA TYR A 230 14.31 8.21 -4.38
C TYR A 230 13.91 9.00 -5.62
N VAL A 231 12.91 9.88 -5.49
CA VAL A 231 12.42 10.67 -6.63
C VAL A 231 13.46 11.65 -7.13
N LYS A 232 14.26 12.23 -6.23
CA LYS A 232 15.36 13.10 -6.62
C LYS A 232 16.37 12.35 -7.48
N ARG A 233 16.85 11.21 -7.00
CA ARG A 233 17.87 10.44 -7.71
C ARG A 233 17.35 9.81 -9.00
N ILE A 234 16.11 9.32 -9.01
CA ILE A 234 15.50 8.69 -10.19
C ILE A 234 15.12 9.75 -11.23
N PHE A 235 14.32 10.76 -10.87
CA PHE A 235 13.75 11.65 -11.87
C PHE A 235 14.72 12.76 -12.27
N VAL A 236 15.49 13.34 -11.35
CA VAL A 236 16.42 14.43 -11.65
C VAL A 236 17.76 13.88 -12.13
N ASP A 237 18.46 13.11 -11.28
CA ASP A 237 19.84 12.71 -11.59
C ASP A 237 19.93 11.75 -12.78
N GLU A 238 18.97 10.83 -12.91
CA GLU A 238 19.01 9.77 -13.93
C GLU A 238 18.16 10.10 -15.17
N LEU A 239 16.93 10.57 -14.98
CA LEU A 239 15.94 10.75 -16.07
C LEU A 239 15.85 12.18 -16.62
N GLY A 240 16.63 13.14 -16.11
CA GLY A 240 16.75 14.48 -16.70
C GLY A 240 15.60 15.45 -16.40
N ALA A 241 14.75 15.15 -15.40
CA ALA A 241 13.85 16.15 -14.83
C ALA A 241 14.64 17.21 -14.05
N THR A 242 13.96 18.28 -13.64
CA THR A 242 14.56 19.37 -12.85
C THR A 242 13.95 19.42 -11.44
N GLU A 243 14.60 20.14 -10.52
CA GLU A 243 14.05 20.36 -9.17
C GLU A 243 12.64 20.99 -9.19
N ASN A 244 12.30 21.77 -10.23
CA ASN A 244 10.96 22.36 -10.41
C ASN A 244 9.87 21.31 -10.74
N ASN A 245 10.28 20.09 -11.11
CA ASN A 245 9.39 18.96 -11.34
C ASN A 245 9.09 18.18 -10.05
N LEU A 246 9.69 18.57 -8.92
CA LEU A 246 9.56 17.88 -7.65
C LEU A 246 8.87 18.76 -6.59
N ARG A 247 8.14 18.13 -5.68
CA ARG A 247 7.50 18.76 -4.51
C ARG A 247 7.73 17.91 -3.26
N ARG A 248 7.99 18.59 -2.13
CA ARG A 248 8.02 17.98 -0.80
C ARG A 248 8.92 16.73 -0.72
N VAL A 249 10.15 16.86 -1.21
CA VAL A 249 11.12 15.74 -1.37
C VAL A 249 12.14 15.64 -0.24
N VAL A 250 11.96 16.39 0.84
CA VAL A 250 12.77 16.27 2.05
C VAL A 250 11.95 15.51 3.08
N PRO A 251 12.38 14.31 3.53
CA PRO A 251 11.69 13.59 4.59
C PRO A 251 11.61 14.44 5.87
N MET A 252 10.43 14.52 6.48
CA MET A 252 10.20 15.26 7.72
C MET A 252 9.50 14.38 8.76
N GLU A 253 9.86 14.54 10.03
CA GLU A 253 9.35 13.71 11.13
C GLU A 253 7.82 13.82 11.34
N ASP A 254 7.25 14.95 10.98
CA ASP A 254 5.81 15.23 10.98
C ASP A 254 5.21 15.35 9.57
N PHE A 255 5.98 14.99 8.54
CA PHE A 255 5.66 15.19 7.13
C PHE A 255 5.36 16.66 6.76
N GLY A 256 5.79 17.64 7.55
CA GLY A 256 5.41 19.05 7.38
C GLY A 256 3.98 19.36 7.83
N GLY A 257 3.45 18.56 8.76
CA GLY A 257 2.12 18.73 9.35
C GLY A 257 0.95 18.26 8.47
N ILE A 258 1.23 17.60 7.34
CA ILE A 258 0.19 17.07 6.44
C ILE A 258 -0.06 15.58 6.68
N HIS A 259 -1.17 15.08 6.13
CA HIS A 259 -1.42 13.66 6.00
C HIS A 259 -0.74 13.14 4.72
N PRO A 260 0.28 12.26 4.79
CA PRO A 260 0.99 11.76 3.61
C PRO A 260 0.17 10.67 2.91
N ASP A 261 -1.02 11.00 2.43
CA ASP A 261 -1.95 10.09 1.77
C ASP A 261 -2.27 10.58 0.35
N PRO A 262 -1.84 9.87 -0.71
CA PRO A 262 -1.95 10.36 -2.08
C PRO A 262 -3.38 10.18 -2.60
N ASN A 263 -4.25 11.11 -2.27
CA ASN A 263 -5.61 11.19 -2.79
C ASN A 263 -6.01 12.63 -3.11
N LEU A 264 -7.16 12.82 -3.77
CA LEU A 264 -7.61 14.15 -4.21
C LEU A 264 -7.86 15.14 -3.06
N THR A 265 -8.05 14.66 -1.83
CA THR A 265 -8.26 15.48 -0.63
C THR A 265 -6.95 15.95 -0.03
N TYR A 266 -6.00 15.07 0.24
CA TYR A 266 -4.76 15.42 0.95
C TYR A 266 -3.62 15.87 0.03
N ALA A 267 -3.61 15.43 -1.23
CA ALA A 267 -2.69 15.92 -2.25
C ALA A 267 -3.27 17.12 -3.03
N GLU A 268 -4.10 17.95 -2.37
CA GLU A 268 -4.82 19.07 -2.99
C GLU A 268 -3.88 20.05 -3.71
N ASP A 269 -2.71 20.33 -3.14
CA ASP A 269 -1.71 21.23 -3.74
C ASP A 269 -1.19 20.71 -5.08
N LEU A 270 -0.91 19.40 -5.18
CA LEU A 270 -0.53 18.76 -6.43
C LEU A 270 -1.67 18.87 -7.45
N VAL A 271 -2.90 18.57 -7.02
CA VAL A 271 -4.09 18.63 -7.88
C VAL A 271 -4.29 20.05 -8.43
N LYS A 272 -4.20 21.07 -7.57
CA LYS A 272 -4.31 22.49 -7.96
C LYS A 272 -3.23 22.87 -8.97
N GLU A 273 -1.99 22.42 -8.77
CA GLU A 273 -0.88 22.77 -9.65
C GLU A 273 -1.01 22.09 -11.03
N VAL A 274 -1.30 20.80 -11.08
CA VAL A 274 -1.50 20.06 -12.35
C VAL A 274 -2.74 20.58 -13.11
N ARG A 275 -3.77 21.05 -12.39
CA ARG A 275 -4.99 21.62 -12.99
C ARG A 275 -4.74 22.87 -13.81
N LYS A 276 -3.68 23.65 -13.51
CA LYS A 276 -3.29 24.83 -14.31
C LYS A 276 -2.97 24.47 -15.76
N GLY A 277 -2.59 23.21 -16.02
CA GLY A 277 -2.39 22.67 -17.36
C GLY A 277 -0.97 22.81 -17.87
N ASP A 278 0.00 23.17 -17.02
CA ASP A 278 1.42 23.25 -17.36
C ASP A 278 2.12 21.88 -17.33
N TYR A 279 1.56 20.94 -16.57
CA TYR A 279 2.09 19.59 -16.38
C TYR A 279 1.26 18.57 -17.16
N ASP A 280 1.93 17.65 -17.84
CA ASP A 280 1.32 16.58 -18.62
C ASP A 280 1.02 15.34 -17.76
N PHE A 281 1.78 15.16 -16.68
CA PHE A 281 1.65 14.07 -15.72
C PHE A 281 1.94 14.54 -14.29
N GLY A 282 1.15 14.08 -13.33
CA GLY A 282 1.37 14.28 -11.90
C GLY A 282 1.35 12.97 -11.14
N ALA A 283 2.18 12.84 -10.11
CA ALA A 283 2.11 11.72 -9.17
C ALA A 283 2.36 12.16 -7.72
N ALA A 284 1.71 11.47 -6.78
CA ALA A 284 1.98 11.61 -5.34
C ALA A 284 2.20 10.24 -4.71
N PHE A 285 3.03 10.18 -3.67
CA PHE A 285 3.33 8.97 -2.89
C PHE A 285 2.97 9.14 -1.42
N ASP A 286 2.66 8.02 -0.74
CA ASP A 286 2.40 8.04 0.70
C ASP A 286 3.70 8.00 1.53
N GLY A 287 3.55 8.01 2.86
CA GLY A 287 4.66 8.12 3.80
C GLY A 287 5.81 7.14 3.54
N ASP A 288 5.51 5.85 3.31
CA ASP A 288 6.50 4.80 3.06
C ASP A 288 6.69 4.41 1.58
N GLY A 289 6.00 5.09 0.66
CA GLY A 289 6.21 4.98 -0.78
C GLY A 289 5.56 3.75 -1.44
N ASP A 290 4.65 3.06 -0.75
CA ASP A 290 3.97 1.89 -1.27
C ASP A 290 2.68 2.26 -2.04
N ARG A 291 2.20 3.51 -1.94
CA ARG A 291 1.03 4.01 -2.69
C ARG A 291 1.37 5.06 -3.74
N ASN A 292 0.50 5.18 -4.74
CA ASN A 292 0.60 6.18 -5.80
C ASN A 292 -0.76 6.74 -6.20
N MET A 293 -0.84 8.06 -6.35
CA MET A 293 -1.88 8.73 -7.14
C MET A 293 -1.31 9.14 -8.48
N ILE A 294 -2.09 8.99 -9.56
CA ILE A 294 -1.69 9.39 -10.91
C ILE A 294 -2.69 10.42 -11.46
N LEU A 295 -2.17 11.52 -12.00
CA LEU A 295 -2.92 12.58 -12.63
C LEU A 295 -2.40 12.83 -14.06
N GLY A 296 -3.32 13.02 -14.99
CA GLY A 296 -3.02 13.59 -16.29
C GLY A 296 -3.16 15.12 -16.30
N ARG A 297 -2.74 15.73 -17.41
CA ARG A 297 -2.92 17.17 -17.68
C ARG A 297 -4.32 17.68 -17.33
N GLY A 298 -4.39 18.85 -16.71
CA GLY A 298 -5.66 19.45 -16.26
C GLY A 298 -6.26 18.76 -15.03
N ALA A 299 -5.43 18.02 -14.28
CA ALA A 299 -5.84 17.18 -13.16
C ALA A 299 -6.87 16.10 -13.55
N MET A 300 -6.67 15.48 -14.72
CA MET A 300 -7.44 14.30 -15.11
C MET A 300 -7.09 13.15 -14.15
N PHE A 301 -8.00 12.82 -13.25
CA PHE A 301 -7.78 11.78 -12.25
C PHE A 301 -7.83 10.38 -12.89
N VAL A 302 -6.80 9.57 -12.64
CA VAL A 302 -6.78 8.15 -12.98
C VAL A 302 -7.19 7.40 -11.72
N THR A 303 -8.37 6.75 -11.74
CA THR A 303 -8.76 5.91 -10.59
C THR A 303 -7.73 4.78 -10.41
N PRO A 304 -7.42 4.35 -9.17
CA PRO A 304 -6.45 3.27 -8.97
C PRO A 304 -6.83 1.96 -9.69
N ALA A 305 -8.12 1.68 -9.83
CA ALA A 305 -8.61 0.52 -10.59
C ALA A 305 -8.38 0.66 -12.10
N ASP A 306 -8.65 1.83 -12.70
CA ASP A 306 -8.30 2.11 -14.10
C ASP A 306 -6.78 2.08 -14.30
N SER A 307 -6.01 2.59 -13.33
CA SER A 307 -4.54 2.56 -13.35
C SER A 307 -4.02 1.13 -13.49
N LEU A 308 -4.51 0.23 -12.64
CA LEU A 308 -4.19 -1.20 -12.70
C LEU A 308 -4.58 -1.81 -14.06
N ALA A 309 -5.79 -1.55 -14.54
CA ALA A 309 -6.29 -2.13 -15.79
C ALA A 309 -5.54 -1.62 -17.03
N ILE A 310 -5.19 -0.33 -17.07
CA ILE A 310 -4.39 0.25 -18.15
C ILE A 310 -3.01 -0.38 -18.14
N LEU A 311 -2.30 -0.40 -17.00
CA LEU A 311 -0.98 -1.01 -16.92
C LEU A 311 -1.02 -2.49 -17.33
N ALA A 312 -2.03 -3.26 -16.89
CA ALA A 312 -2.23 -4.65 -17.30
C ALA A 312 -2.25 -4.82 -18.82
N SER A 313 -2.97 -3.93 -19.54
CA SER A 313 -3.08 -3.98 -21.00
C SER A 313 -1.80 -3.55 -21.75
N TRP A 314 -0.85 -2.93 -21.06
CA TRP A 314 0.38 -2.40 -21.63
C TRP A 314 1.68 -3.07 -21.12
N LEU A 315 1.61 -4.07 -20.25
CA LEU A 315 2.81 -4.71 -19.66
C LEU A 315 3.85 -5.18 -20.71
N HIS A 316 3.39 -5.59 -21.89
CA HIS A 316 4.24 -6.05 -23.00
C HIS A 316 5.26 -5.02 -23.51
N VAL A 317 5.15 -3.73 -23.13
CA VAL A 317 6.10 -2.66 -23.51
C VAL A 317 7.15 -2.39 -22.43
N ILE A 318 7.02 -3.01 -21.26
CA ILE A 318 7.96 -2.86 -20.14
C ILE A 318 8.99 -4.02 -20.23
N PRO A 319 10.31 -3.71 -20.28
CA PRO A 319 11.36 -4.73 -20.48
C PRO A 319 11.29 -5.92 -19.52
N TYR A 320 10.93 -5.70 -18.25
CA TYR A 320 10.75 -6.78 -17.28
C TYR A 320 9.77 -7.85 -17.79
N PHE A 321 8.54 -7.48 -18.15
CA PHE A 321 7.51 -8.43 -18.57
C PHE A 321 7.73 -8.99 -19.99
N GLN A 322 8.55 -8.32 -20.81
CA GLN A 322 9.04 -8.93 -22.05
C GLN A 322 9.95 -10.13 -21.78
N ARG A 323 10.73 -10.08 -20.70
CA ARG A 323 11.64 -11.16 -20.29
C ARG A 323 10.94 -12.23 -19.45
N THR A 324 10.08 -11.83 -18.51
CA THR A 324 9.46 -12.75 -17.53
C THR A 324 8.12 -13.29 -18.00
N GLY A 325 7.48 -12.66 -18.99
CA GLY A 325 6.10 -12.94 -19.37
C GLY A 325 5.09 -12.41 -18.33
N VAL A 326 3.80 -12.59 -18.65
CA VAL A 326 2.69 -12.23 -17.76
C VAL A 326 1.97 -13.50 -17.34
N LYS A 327 2.02 -13.81 -16.04
CA LYS A 327 1.48 -15.05 -15.45
C LYS A 327 -0.02 -14.92 -15.18
N GLY A 328 -0.41 -13.83 -14.52
CA GLY A 328 -1.80 -13.53 -14.17
C GLY A 328 -1.94 -12.16 -13.53
N PHE A 329 -3.18 -11.80 -13.23
CA PHE A 329 -3.57 -10.53 -12.62
C PHE A 329 -4.34 -10.77 -11.33
N ALA A 330 -4.27 -9.82 -10.40
CA ALA A 330 -5.09 -9.87 -9.19
C ALA A 330 -5.51 -8.47 -8.74
N ARG A 331 -6.66 -8.40 -8.09
CA ARG A 331 -7.10 -7.19 -7.39
C ARG A 331 -7.73 -7.56 -6.06
N SER A 332 -7.74 -6.60 -5.13
CA SER A 332 -8.57 -6.77 -3.94
C SER A 332 -10.05 -6.74 -4.32
N MET A 333 -10.88 -7.48 -3.59
CA MET A 333 -12.32 -7.58 -3.77
C MET A 333 -13.03 -6.21 -3.90
N PRO A 334 -12.74 -5.19 -3.06
CA PRO A 334 -13.36 -3.88 -3.21
C PRO A 334 -12.87 -3.08 -4.42
N THR A 335 -11.77 -3.45 -5.06
CA THR A 335 -11.29 -2.77 -6.27
C THR A 335 -12.26 -2.99 -7.43
N ALA A 336 -12.55 -1.92 -8.20
CA ALA A 336 -13.39 -2.01 -9.39
C ALA A 336 -12.88 -3.06 -10.38
N ALA A 337 -13.81 -3.72 -11.09
CA ALA A 337 -13.53 -4.89 -11.91
C ALA A 337 -13.00 -4.56 -13.33
N ALA A 338 -12.29 -3.44 -13.46
CA ALA A 338 -11.74 -2.97 -14.75
C ALA A 338 -10.65 -3.92 -15.27
N VAL A 339 -9.74 -4.37 -14.39
CA VAL A 339 -8.66 -5.30 -14.77
C VAL A 339 -9.18 -6.68 -15.16
N ASP A 340 -10.33 -7.13 -14.63
CA ASP A 340 -10.95 -8.40 -14.99
C ASP A 340 -11.34 -8.43 -16.47
N ARG A 341 -11.72 -7.27 -17.04
CA ARG A 341 -12.02 -7.14 -18.48
C ARG A 341 -10.77 -7.33 -19.32
N VAL A 342 -9.65 -6.77 -18.88
CA VAL A 342 -8.34 -6.92 -19.52
C VAL A 342 -7.83 -8.35 -19.41
N ALA A 343 -7.93 -8.96 -18.23
CA ALA A 343 -7.52 -10.33 -17.99
C ALA A 343 -8.28 -11.31 -18.91
N LYS A 344 -9.60 -11.11 -19.05
CA LYS A 344 -10.45 -11.90 -19.96
C LYS A 344 -10.02 -11.74 -21.42
N ASP A 345 -9.80 -10.52 -21.89
CA ASP A 345 -9.35 -10.24 -23.27
C ASP A 345 -7.98 -10.87 -23.57
N MET A 346 -7.08 -10.84 -22.59
CA MET A 346 -5.73 -11.41 -22.71
C MET A 346 -5.67 -12.93 -22.45
N GLY A 347 -6.77 -13.57 -22.06
CA GLY A 347 -6.79 -14.98 -21.67
C GLY A 347 -5.87 -15.29 -20.49
N LYS A 348 -5.79 -14.39 -19.49
CA LYS A 348 -4.94 -14.53 -18.31
C LYS A 348 -5.76 -14.86 -17.06
N GLU A 349 -5.13 -15.54 -16.11
CA GLU A 349 -5.73 -15.78 -14.80
C GLU A 349 -6.03 -14.45 -14.10
N MET A 350 -7.16 -14.40 -13.40
CA MET A 350 -7.61 -13.23 -12.64
C MET A 350 -8.03 -13.67 -11.24
N PHE A 351 -7.41 -13.09 -10.22
CA PHE A 351 -7.72 -13.38 -8.82
C PHE A 351 -8.40 -12.19 -8.15
N GLU A 352 -9.55 -12.45 -7.54
CA GLU A 352 -10.19 -11.55 -6.59
C GLU A 352 -9.82 -12.01 -5.17
N VAL A 353 -9.02 -11.21 -4.45
CA VAL A 353 -8.51 -11.56 -3.11
C VAL A 353 -9.03 -10.58 -2.06
N PRO A 354 -8.95 -10.88 -0.75
CA PRO A 354 -9.29 -9.89 0.27
C PRO A 354 -8.29 -8.72 0.26
N THR A 355 -8.67 -7.58 0.84
CA THR A 355 -7.73 -6.45 0.99
C THR A 355 -6.58 -6.81 1.92
N GLY A 356 -5.37 -6.43 1.52
CA GLY A 356 -4.12 -6.75 2.22
C GLY A 356 -3.13 -7.46 1.30
N TRP A 357 -1.94 -6.89 1.18
CA TRP A 357 -0.98 -7.32 0.16
C TRP A 357 -0.44 -8.75 0.33
N LYS A 358 -0.53 -9.31 1.54
CA LYS A 358 -0.13 -10.69 1.86
C LYS A 358 -0.75 -11.75 0.94
N TYR A 359 -2.01 -11.57 0.51
CA TYR A 359 -2.68 -12.53 -0.39
C TYR A 359 -2.09 -12.51 -1.81
N PHE A 360 -1.60 -11.35 -2.27
CA PHE A 360 -0.87 -11.29 -3.54
C PHE A 360 0.50 -11.97 -3.43
N GLY A 361 1.17 -11.85 -2.27
CA GLY A 361 2.45 -12.50 -2.01
C GLY A 361 2.43 -14.00 -2.29
N ASN A 362 1.43 -14.72 -1.76
CA ASN A 362 1.23 -16.15 -2.01
C ASN A 362 1.11 -16.48 -3.51
N LEU A 363 0.31 -15.69 -4.25
CA LEU A 363 0.12 -15.89 -5.69
C LEU A 363 1.38 -15.59 -6.50
N MET A 364 2.18 -14.59 -6.09
CA MET A 364 3.46 -14.27 -6.72
C MET A 364 4.50 -15.36 -6.44
N ASP A 365 4.56 -15.90 -5.23
CA ASP A 365 5.46 -16.99 -4.85
C ASP A 365 5.14 -18.30 -5.58
N ALA A 366 3.85 -18.51 -5.90
CA ALA A 366 3.38 -19.65 -6.69
C ALA A 366 3.50 -19.46 -8.21
N ASP A 367 4.14 -18.38 -8.68
CA ASP A 367 4.30 -18.06 -10.10
C ASP A 367 2.98 -17.86 -10.87
N ARG A 368 1.92 -17.42 -10.19
CA ARG A 368 0.58 -17.22 -10.78
C ARG A 368 0.19 -15.76 -10.97
N LEU A 369 0.98 -14.83 -10.44
CA LEU A 369 0.67 -13.40 -10.43
C LEU A 369 1.86 -12.57 -10.90
N SER A 370 1.63 -11.66 -11.85
CA SER A 370 2.63 -10.71 -12.33
C SER A 370 2.28 -9.26 -12.03
N LEU A 371 1.00 -8.90 -11.98
CA LEU A 371 0.57 -7.53 -11.68
C LEU A 371 -0.69 -7.55 -10.82
N CYS A 372 -0.69 -6.75 -9.76
CA CYS A 372 -1.84 -6.59 -8.89
C CYS A 372 -2.00 -5.16 -8.38
N GLY A 373 -3.20 -4.88 -7.86
CA GLY A 373 -3.49 -3.58 -7.28
C GLY A 373 -4.72 -3.53 -6.40
N GLU A 374 -4.80 -2.46 -5.61
CA GLU A 374 -5.84 -2.17 -4.65
C GLU A 374 -6.41 -0.77 -4.95
N GLU A 375 -7.72 -0.60 -4.77
CA GLU A 375 -8.39 0.70 -4.92
C GLU A 375 -7.81 1.79 -4.02
N SER A 376 -7.15 1.38 -2.92
CA SER A 376 -6.47 2.26 -1.98
C SER A 376 -5.10 2.73 -2.51
N PHE A 377 -5.04 3.16 -3.77
CA PHE A 377 -3.84 3.72 -4.42
C PHE A 377 -2.64 2.76 -4.46
N GLY A 378 -2.87 1.45 -4.46
CA GLY A 378 -1.81 0.44 -4.42
C GLY A 378 -1.64 -0.25 -5.77
N THR A 379 -0.42 -0.28 -6.30
CA THR A 379 -0.08 -1.02 -7.52
C THR A 379 1.29 -1.66 -7.34
N GLY A 380 1.48 -2.86 -7.88
CA GLY A 380 2.77 -3.56 -7.79
C GLY A 380 2.81 -4.80 -8.68
N SER A 381 3.99 -5.40 -8.77
CA SER A 381 4.26 -6.61 -9.55
C SER A 381 5.15 -7.58 -8.78
N ASP A 382 5.41 -8.76 -9.34
CA ASP A 382 6.21 -9.83 -8.74
C ASP A 382 7.72 -9.54 -8.62
N HIS A 383 8.16 -8.34 -9.03
CA HIS A 383 9.53 -7.84 -8.81
C HIS A 383 9.90 -7.79 -7.31
N ILE A 384 8.94 -7.45 -6.46
CA ILE A 384 9.05 -7.48 -4.99
C ILE A 384 7.80 -8.13 -4.38
N ARG A 385 7.59 -8.00 -3.07
CA ARG A 385 6.41 -8.52 -2.36
C ARG A 385 5.67 -7.44 -1.56
N GLU A 386 5.79 -6.20 -2.00
CA GLU A 386 5.03 -5.04 -1.52
C GLU A 386 4.42 -4.29 -2.70
N LYS A 387 3.49 -3.37 -2.42
CA LYS A 387 3.13 -2.35 -3.42
C LYS A 387 4.32 -1.44 -3.67
N ASP A 388 4.33 -0.75 -4.79
CA ASP A 388 5.40 0.19 -5.11
C ASP A 388 4.88 1.39 -5.91
N GLY A 389 4.84 2.55 -5.24
CA GLY A 389 4.34 3.78 -5.82
C GLY A 389 5.26 4.34 -6.89
N VAL A 390 6.57 4.34 -6.65
CA VAL A 390 7.56 4.88 -7.58
C VAL A 390 7.66 3.99 -8.82
N TRP A 391 7.60 2.66 -8.64
CA TRP A 391 7.46 1.70 -9.74
C TRP A 391 6.23 1.99 -10.60
N ALA A 392 5.08 2.28 -9.99
CA ALA A 392 3.86 2.57 -10.74
C ALA A 392 4.00 3.85 -11.59
N ALA A 393 4.64 4.89 -11.05
CA ALA A 393 4.94 6.11 -11.81
C ALA A 393 5.89 5.83 -12.99
N LEU A 394 6.95 5.04 -12.79
CA LEU A 394 7.86 4.63 -13.85
C LEU A 394 7.17 3.74 -14.90
N ALA A 395 6.28 2.84 -14.49
CA ALA A 395 5.49 2.01 -15.40
C ALA A 395 4.60 2.87 -16.30
N TRP A 396 3.90 3.86 -15.72
CA TRP A 396 3.12 4.83 -16.47
C TRP A 396 3.98 5.62 -17.47
N LEU A 397 5.11 6.15 -17.05
CA LEU A 397 6.01 6.91 -17.93
C LEU A 397 6.60 6.05 -19.05
N ASN A 398 6.93 4.77 -18.79
CA ASN A 398 7.38 3.85 -19.81
C ASN A 398 6.28 3.59 -20.86
N VAL A 399 5.02 3.41 -20.43
CA VAL A 399 3.86 3.25 -21.33
C VAL A 399 3.60 4.53 -22.14
N ILE A 400 3.65 5.70 -21.51
CA ILE A 400 3.50 7.00 -22.19
C ILE A 400 4.62 7.18 -23.22
N ALA A 401 5.87 6.95 -22.83
CA ALA A 401 7.02 7.14 -23.70
C ALA A 401 6.98 6.19 -24.91
N HIS A 402 6.54 4.94 -24.70
CA HIS A 402 6.39 3.96 -25.78
C HIS A 402 5.20 4.31 -26.72
N SER A 403 4.04 4.64 -26.15
CA SER A 403 2.82 4.83 -26.92
C SER A 403 2.72 6.20 -27.60
N GLY A 404 3.39 7.22 -27.06
CA GLY A 404 3.24 8.62 -27.46
C GLY A 404 1.88 9.22 -27.09
N LEU A 405 1.07 8.54 -26.29
CA LEU A 405 -0.27 8.97 -25.89
C LEU A 405 -0.23 9.70 -24.54
N SER A 406 -1.05 10.73 -24.39
CA SER A 406 -1.32 11.36 -23.09
C SER A 406 -2.08 10.42 -22.15
N VAL A 407 -2.07 10.72 -20.85
CA VAL A 407 -2.85 9.99 -19.84
C VAL A 407 -4.34 9.93 -20.20
N LYS A 408 -4.91 11.05 -20.68
CA LYS A 408 -6.32 11.12 -21.10
C LYS A 408 -6.58 10.23 -22.32
N GLU A 409 -5.68 10.20 -23.29
CA GLU A 409 -5.85 9.34 -24.47
C GLU A 409 -5.74 7.86 -24.11
N LEU A 410 -4.85 7.50 -23.18
CA LEU A 410 -4.75 6.13 -22.66
C LEU A 410 -6.04 5.71 -21.95
N LEU A 411 -6.61 6.55 -21.09
CA LEU A 411 -7.91 6.32 -20.45
C LEU A 411 -9.02 6.15 -21.48
N MET A 412 -9.15 7.10 -22.42
CA MET A 412 -10.20 7.04 -23.44
C MET A 412 -10.06 5.81 -24.35
N LYS A 413 -8.83 5.44 -24.72
CA LYS A 413 -8.55 4.24 -25.50
C LYS A 413 -8.94 2.99 -24.71
N HIS A 414 -8.65 2.95 -23.42
CA HIS A 414 -9.03 1.85 -22.54
C HIS A 414 -10.55 1.73 -22.43
N TRP A 415 -11.26 2.81 -22.09
CA TRP A 415 -12.71 2.80 -21.92
C TRP A 415 -13.46 2.46 -23.21
N ARG A 416 -13.00 2.94 -24.37
CA ARG A 416 -13.59 2.55 -25.66
C ARG A 416 -13.44 1.07 -25.97
N LYS A 417 -12.37 0.43 -25.48
CA LYS A 417 -12.14 -1.01 -25.72
C LYS A 417 -12.89 -1.89 -24.72
N TYR A 418 -12.86 -1.56 -23.43
CA TYR A 418 -13.33 -2.45 -22.37
C TYR A 418 -14.64 -1.99 -21.68
N GLY A 419 -15.14 -0.80 -22.01
CA GLY A 419 -16.14 -0.10 -21.21
C GLY A 419 -15.49 0.63 -20.04
N ARG A 420 -16.32 1.29 -19.23
CA ARG A 420 -15.88 2.07 -18.07
C ARG A 420 -16.49 1.52 -16.79
N ASN A 421 -15.64 1.22 -15.80
CA ASN A 421 -16.05 0.89 -14.44
C ASN A 421 -15.97 2.16 -13.60
N TYR A 422 -17.08 2.89 -13.52
CA TYR A 422 -17.21 4.03 -12.64
C TYR A 422 -17.06 3.57 -11.20
N PHE A 423 -16.25 4.27 -10.42
CA PHE A 423 -15.89 3.85 -9.08
C PHE A 423 -15.79 5.04 -8.13
N ALA A 424 -16.27 4.85 -6.90
CA ALA A 424 -16.00 5.74 -5.79
C ALA A 424 -15.91 4.95 -4.49
N ARG A 425 -15.10 5.44 -3.55
CA ARG A 425 -15.06 4.97 -2.16
C ARG A 425 -15.51 6.06 -1.22
N HIS A 426 -16.45 5.73 -0.34
CA HIS A 426 -16.95 6.58 0.73
C HIS A 426 -16.43 6.06 2.08
N ASP A 427 -15.62 6.87 2.75
CA ASP A 427 -15.08 6.54 4.07
C ASP A 427 -15.80 7.31 5.17
N PHE A 428 -16.34 6.59 6.15
CA PHE A 428 -16.94 7.13 7.37
C PHE A 428 -16.00 6.83 8.54
N GLU A 429 -15.07 7.75 8.79
CA GLU A 429 -13.96 7.57 9.75
C GLU A 429 -14.38 7.80 11.20
N GLU A 430 -13.55 7.46 12.20
CA GLU A 430 -13.80 7.80 13.61
C GLU A 430 -15.21 7.45 14.12
N CYS A 431 -15.81 6.38 13.61
CA CYS A 431 -17.11 5.89 14.04
C CYS A 431 -16.96 4.98 15.27
N SER A 432 -18.06 4.80 16.01
CA SER A 432 -18.12 3.80 17.09
C SER A 432 -17.92 2.39 16.51
N LEU A 433 -16.92 1.67 17.02
CA LEU A 433 -16.62 0.29 16.60
C LEU A 433 -17.81 -0.64 16.82
N ASP A 434 -18.47 -0.54 17.97
CA ASP A 434 -19.61 -1.40 18.30
C ASP A 434 -20.82 -1.11 17.40
N SER A 435 -21.09 0.16 17.11
CA SER A 435 -22.16 0.55 16.19
C SER A 435 -21.87 0.08 14.76
N CYS A 436 -20.63 0.18 14.29
CA CYS A 436 -20.24 -0.32 12.98
C CYS A 436 -20.27 -1.85 12.90
N ARG A 437 -19.89 -2.57 13.97
CA ARG A 437 -20.05 -4.03 14.05
C ARG A 437 -21.53 -4.43 13.96
N GLN A 438 -22.39 -3.69 14.67
CA GLN A 438 -23.83 -3.92 14.62
C GLN A 438 -24.39 -3.65 13.23
N LEU A 439 -23.96 -2.58 12.56
CA LEU A 439 -24.30 -2.30 11.16
C LEU A 439 -23.95 -3.47 10.27
N MET A 440 -22.71 -3.97 10.33
CA MET A 440 -22.26 -5.07 9.48
C MET A 440 -23.06 -6.35 9.74
N SER A 441 -23.31 -6.70 11.01
CA SER A 441 -24.12 -7.87 11.37
C SER A 441 -25.57 -7.75 10.88
N ASP A 442 -26.19 -6.60 11.06
CA ASP A 442 -27.56 -6.35 10.61
C ASP A 442 -27.67 -6.33 9.08
N LEU A 443 -26.67 -5.78 8.39
CA LEU A 443 -26.59 -5.79 6.94
C LEU A 443 -26.41 -7.22 6.43
N GLU A 444 -25.52 -8.01 7.02
CA GLU A 444 -25.31 -9.42 6.66
C GLU A 444 -26.62 -10.22 6.77
N ARG A 445 -27.34 -10.07 7.88
CA ARG A 445 -28.67 -10.67 8.06
C ARG A 445 -29.68 -10.22 7.00
N THR A 446 -29.59 -8.96 6.56
CA THR A 446 -30.48 -8.41 5.53
C THR A 446 -30.17 -9.02 4.17
N VAL A 447 -28.89 -9.05 3.77
CA VAL A 447 -28.50 -9.49 2.43
C VAL A 447 -28.54 -11.01 2.24
N THR A 448 -28.49 -11.76 3.34
CA THR A 448 -28.61 -13.23 3.36
C THR A 448 -30.05 -13.71 3.58
N ALA A 449 -31.02 -12.81 3.76
CA ALA A 449 -32.42 -13.17 3.93
C ALA A 449 -33.01 -13.77 2.65
N GLU A 450 -33.94 -14.73 2.81
CA GLU A 450 -34.68 -15.30 1.69
C GLU A 450 -35.42 -14.19 0.90
N GLY A 451 -35.31 -14.22 -0.42
CA GLY A 451 -35.88 -13.22 -1.31
C GLY A 451 -35.08 -11.92 -1.47
N PHE A 452 -33.93 -11.77 -0.79
CA PHE A 452 -33.03 -10.63 -1.05
C PHE A 452 -32.36 -10.74 -2.42
N VAL A 453 -31.78 -11.89 -2.74
CA VAL A 453 -31.34 -12.18 -4.13
C VAL A 453 -32.59 -12.35 -4.99
N GLY A 454 -32.66 -11.61 -6.10
CA GLY A 454 -33.84 -11.47 -6.95
C GLY A 454 -34.73 -10.27 -6.60
N SER A 455 -34.46 -9.54 -5.50
CA SER A 455 -35.19 -8.32 -5.19
C SER A 455 -34.87 -7.21 -6.20
N LYS A 456 -35.86 -6.34 -6.43
CA LYS A 456 -35.74 -5.16 -7.31
C LYS A 456 -35.87 -3.89 -6.50
N HIS A 457 -34.92 -2.97 -6.65
CA HIS A 457 -34.92 -1.69 -5.97
C HIS A 457 -34.88 -0.55 -6.98
N TYR A 458 -35.84 0.37 -6.86
CA TYR A 458 -35.95 1.52 -7.75
C TYR A 458 -35.46 2.78 -7.03
N ILE A 459 -34.52 3.49 -7.66
CA ILE A 459 -34.13 4.85 -7.31
C ILE A 459 -34.43 5.72 -8.52
N GLN A 460 -35.39 6.64 -8.39
CA GLN A 460 -35.98 7.33 -9.53
C GLN A 460 -36.47 6.28 -10.56
N ASP A 461 -36.04 6.37 -11.82
CA ASP A 461 -36.41 5.45 -12.90
C ASP A 461 -35.37 4.33 -13.15
N VAL A 462 -34.36 4.20 -12.28
CA VAL A 462 -33.31 3.18 -12.42
C VAL A 462 -33.66 1.92 -11.61
N GLU A 463 -33.91 0.82 -12.30
CA GLU A 463 -34.06 -0.51 -11.70
C GLU A 463 -32.69 -1.08 -11.30
N ASN A 464 -32.58 -1.52 -10.04
CA ASN A 464 -31.41 -2.19 -9.49
C ASN A 464 -31.83 -3.56 -8.94
N ALA A 465 -31.74 -4.59 -9.80
CA ALA A 465 -32.04 -5.97 -9.43
C ALA A 465 -30.81 -6.65 -8.82
N VAL A 466 -30.95 -7.22 -7.62
CA VAL A 466 -29.86 -7.90 -6.91
C VAL A 466 -29.73 -9.33 -7.44
N VAL A 467 -28.55 -9.68 -7.96
CA VAL A 467 -28.27 -11.03 -8.52
C VAL A 467 -27.33 -11.86 -7.65
N ALA A 468 -26.56 -11.23 -6.77
CA ALA A 468 -25.80 -11.91 -5.73
C ALA A 468 -25.61 -10.99 -4.54
N ALA A 469 -25.61 -11.56 -3.34
CA ALA A 469 -25.17 -10.87 -2.15
C ALA A 469 -24.59 -11.87 -1.14
N ASP A 470 -23.43 -11.55 -0.58
CA ASP A 470 -22.68 -12.44 0.30
C ASP A 470 -21.78 -11.65 1.26
N ASN A 471 -21.28 -12.34 2.28
CA ASN A 471 -20.13 -11.87 3.04
C ASN A 471 -18.89 -12.58 2.50
N PHE A 472 -18.03 -11.83 1.80
CA PHE A 472 -16.94 -12.38 1.02
C PHE A 472 -16.04 -13.26 1.88
N SER A 473 -15.77 -14.46 1.38
CA SER A 473 -14.77 -15.36 1.90
C SER A 473 -13.81 -15.75 0.80
N TYR A 474 -12.56 -16.02 1.18
CA TYR A 474 -11.50 -16.39 0.28
C TYR A 474 -10.78 -17.60 0.83
N MET A 475 -10.68 -18.66 0.03
CA MET A 475 -9.78 -19.76 0.27
C MET A 475 -8.57 -19.58 -0.63
N ASP A 476 -7.41 -19.36 -0.03
CA ASP A 476 -6.17 -19.17 -0.77
C ASP A 476 -5.87 -20.43 -1.61
N PRO A 477 -5.61 -20.29 -2.93
CA PRO A 477 -5.41 -21.44 -3.79
C PRO A 477 -4.05 -22.13 -3.57
N ILE A 478 -3.14 -21.50 -2.83
CA ILE A 478 -1.77 -21.98 -2.59
C ILE A 478 -1.71 -22.68 -1.24
N ASP A 479 -1.95 -21.96 -0.15
CA ASP A 479 -1.80 -22.49 1.21
C ASP A 479 -3.10 -23.02 1.83
N ARG A 480 -4.24 -22.87 1.13
CA ARG A 480 -5.58 -23.30 1.56
C ARG A 480 -6.09 -22.62 2.84
N SER A 481 -5.44 -21.56 3.31
CA SER A 481 -5.95 -20.73 4.39
C SER A 481 -7.27 -20.09 3.99
N VAL A 482 -8.15 -19.88 4.97
CA VAL A 482 -9.49 -19.35 4.74
C VAL A 482 -9.63 -18.02 5.47
N ALA A 483 -9.88 -16.96 4.71
CA ALA A 483 -10.23 -15.65 5.20
C ALA A 483 -11.76 -15.46 5.10
N LEU A 484 -12.45 -15.44 6.24
CA LEU A 484 -13.89 -15.22 6.34
C LEU A 484 -14.21 -13.75 6.60
N ASN A 485 -15.44 -13.34 6.33
CA ASN A 485 -15.99 -12.04 6.71
C ASN A 485 -15.21 -10.83 6.16
N GLN A 486 -14.74 -10.93 4.92
CA GLN A 486 -13.83 -9.95 4.31
C GLN A 486 -14.55 -8.73 3.71
N GLY A 487 -15.88 -8.72 3.73
CA GLY A 487 -16.71 -7.59 3.32
C GLY A 487 -18.03 -8.05 2.72
N ILE A 488 -19.10 -7.31 2.99
CA ILE A 488 -20.43 -7.62 2.45
C ILE A 488 -20.53 -7.05 1.04
N ARG A 489 -20.92 -7.87 0.06
CA ARG A 489 -21.05 -7.48 -1.34
C ARG A 489 -22.51 -7.59 -1.77
N LEU A 490 -22.92 -6.65 -2.60
CA LEU A 490 -24.16 -6.70 -3.36
C LEU A 490 -23.78 -6.52 -4.83
N VAL A 491 -24.22 -7.45 -5.67
CA VAL A 491 -23.99 -7.43 -7.11
C VAL A 491 -25.33 -7.29 -7.81
N PHE A 492 -25.40 -6.36 -8.75
CA PHE A 492 -26.62 -6.04 -9.50
C PHE A 492 -26.54 -6.60 -10.92
N GLU A 493 -27.71 -6.86 -11.52
CA GLU A 493 -27.83 -7.45 -12.86
C GLU A 493 -27.09 -6.63 -13.94
N ASN A 494 -27.08 -5.30 -13.80
CA ASN A 494 -26.37 -4.39 -14.70
C ASN A 494 -24.84 -4.37 -14.52
N GLY A 495 -24.29 -5.28 -13.71
CA GLY A 495 -22.86 -5.37 -13.41
C GLY A 495 -22.35 -4.39 -12.35
N SER A 496 -23.23 -3.59 -11.75
CA SER A 496 -22.87 -2.69 -10.64
C SER A 496 -22.63 -3.47 -9.35
N ARG A 497 -21.87 -2.88 -8.43
CA ARG A 497 -21.56 -3.46 -7.12
C ARG A 497 -21.65 -2.41 -6.01
N ILE A 498 -22.13 -2.82 -4.84
CA ILE A 498 -21.97 -2.09 -3.58
C ILE A 498 -21.24 -3.01 -2.61
N ILE A 499 -20.19 -2.52 -1.96
CA ILE A 499 -19.40 -3.32 -1.02
C ILE A 499 -19.25 -2.54 0.28
N TYR A 500 -19.41 -3.22 1.42
CA TYR A 500 -19.20 -2.65 2.75
C TYR A 500 -18.05 -3.37 3.45
N ARG A 501 -17.12 -2.59 4.00
CA ARG A 501 -16.03 -3.13 4.82
C ARG A 501 -15.83 -2.29 6.06
N LEU A 502 -15.50 -2.97 7.15
CA LEU A 502 -15.05 -2.35 8.38
C LEU A 502 -13.53 -2.39 8.42
N SER A 503 -12.87 -1.23 8.38
CA SER A 503 -11.41 -1.16 8.44
C SER A 503 -10.91 -1.22 9.89
N GLY A 504 -9.84 -1.99 10.11
CA GLY A 504 -9.11 -2.07 11.38
C GLY A 504 -7.80 -1.26 11.41
N THR A 505 -7.52 -0.44 10.39
CA THR A 505 -6.23 0.26 10.25
C THR A 505 -6.17 1.63 10.95
N GLY A 506 -7.26 2.09 11.56
CA GLY A 506 -7.31 3.36 12.27
C GLY A 506 -6.65 3.30 13.65
N SER A 507 -5.96 4.37 14.04
CA SER A 507 -5.46 4.54 15.42
C SER A 507 -6.54 5.02 16.40
N GLN A 508 -7.68 5.50 15.89
CA GLN A 508 -8.84 5.97 16.65
C GLN A 508 -10.15 5.51 15.99
N GLY A 509 -11.05 4.92 16.78
CA GLY A 509 -12.37 4.48 16.33
C GLY A 509 -12.34 3.43 15.22
N ALA A 510 -13.48 3.25 14.54
CA ALA A 510 -13.62 2.39 13.37
C ALA A 510 -13.89 3.21 12.12
N THR A 511 -13.47 2.70 10.96
CA THR A 511 -13.82 3.30 9.66
C THR A 511 -14.71 2.34 8.88
N LEU A 512 -15.94 2.75 8.59
CA LEU A 512 -16.80 2.06 7.63
C LEU A 512 -16.45 2.56 6.22
N ARG A 513 -16.06 1.65 5.35
CA ARG A 513 -15.79 1.92 3.94
C ARG A 513 -16.91 1.36 3.09
N VAL A 514 -17.47 2.20 2.21
CA VAL A 514 -18.50 1.81 1.24
C VAL A 514 -17.95 2.04 -0.14
N TYR A 515 -17.88 0.98 -0.95
CA TYR A 515 -17.39 1.01 -2.31
C TYR A 515 -18.55 0.91 -3.28
N LEU A 516 -18.52 1.75 -4.30
CA LEU A 516 -19.57 1.88 -5.29
C LEU A 516 -18.93 1.68 -6.65
N GLU A 517 -19.46 0.72 -7.40
CA GLU A 517 -19.03 0.50 -8.77
C GLU A 517 -20.23 0.39 -9.70
N ALA A 518 -20.15 1.08 -10.83
CA ALA A 518 -21.10 0.93 -11.90
C ALA A 518 -20.39 0.72 -13.24
N TYR A 519 -20.74 -0.38 -13.92
CA TYR A 519 -20.21 -0.65 -15.25
C TYR A 519 -21.04 0.02 -16.33
N THR A 520 -20.36 0.57 -17.33
CA THR A 520 -20.94 0.98 -18.61
C THR A 520 -20.18 0.28 -19.74
N PRO A 521 -20.85 -0.48 -20.63
CA PRO A 521 -20.19 -1.17 -21.75
C PRO A 521 -19.61 -0.20 -22.78
N CYS A 522 -18.80 -0.71 -23.71
CA CYS A 522 -18.08 0.11 -24.69
C CYS A 522 -18.99 0.87 -25.69
N ASP A 523 -20.22 0.40 -25.89
CA ASP A 523 -21.27 1.03 -26.69
C ASP A 523 -22.21 1.93 -25.87
N GLY A 524 -22.03 2.01 -24.55
CA GLY A 524 -22.76 2.90 -23.65
C GLY A 524 -22.11 4.27 -23.50
N ASP A 525 -22.73 5.13 -22.69
CA ASP A 525 -22.19 6.47 -22.39
C ASP A 525 -21.05 6.42 -21.37
N ILE A 526 -19.82 6.35 -21.87
CA ILE A 526 -18.58 6.38 -21.07
C ILE A 526 -18.16 7.79 -20.64
N HIS A 527 -18.91 8.82 -21.02
CA HIS A 527 -18.57 10.24 -20.80
C HIS A 527 -19.32 10.89 -19.64
N MET A 528 -20.30 10.21 -19.04
CA MET A 528 -20.96 10.68 -17.82
C MET A 528 -19.95 11.02 -16.72
N SER A 529 -20.32 11.94 -15.83
CA SER A 529 -19.58 12.16 -14.59
C SER A 529 -19.71 10.95 -13.66
N THR A 530 -18.73 10.77 -12.78
CA THR A 530 -18.76 9.66 -11.82
C THR A 530 -19.87 9.85 -10.80
N GLU A 531 -20.09 11.09 -10.37
CA GLU A 531 -21.12 11.49 -9.42
C GLU A 531 -22.52 11.15 -9.94
N GLU A 532 -22.84 11.54 -11.18
CA GLU A 532 -24.14 11.23 -11.80
C GLU A 532 -24.32 9.72 -11.97
N ARG A 533 -23.28 9.01 -12.44
CA ARG A 533 -23.38 7.58 -12.72
C ARG A 533 -23.57 6.73 -11.47
N LEU A 534 -23.05 7.18 -10.32
CA LEU A 534 -23.09 6.46 -9.05
C LEU A 534 -24.24 6.89 -8.11
N GLU A 535 -24.98 7.97 -8.42
CA GLU A 535 -26.01 8.54 -7.51
C GLU A 535 -27.03 7.50 -6.99
N SER A 536 -27.53 6.64 -7.88
CA SER A 536 -28.48 5.59 -7.52
C SER A 536 -27.85 4.57 -6.54
N LEU A 537 -26.60 4.19 -6.76
CA LEU A 537 -25.87 3.27 -5.88
C LEU A 537 -25.52 3.92 -4.54
N VAL A 538 -25.16 5.21 -4.50
CA VAL A 538 -24.96 5.95 -3.25
C VAL A 538 -26.23 5.89 -2.40
N THR A 539 -27.38 6.15 -3.01
CA THR A 539 -28.67 6.16 -2.31
C THR A 539 -29.03 4.77 -1.78
N LEU A 540 -28.85 3.73 -2.60
CA LEU A 540 -29.06 2.34 -2.18
C LEU A 540 -28.09 1.96 -1.06
N ALA A 541 -26.83 2.38 -1.15
CA ALA A 541 -25.83 2.03 -0.17
C ALA A 541 -26.13 2.65 1.20
N MET A 542 -26.60 3.90 1.24
CA MET A 542 -27.05 4.53 2.48
C MET A 542 -28.31 3.86 3.04
N ARG A 543 -29.21 3.39 2.17
CA ARG A 543 -30.45 2.70 2.55
C ARG A 543 -30.19 1.31 3.13
N PHE A 544 -29.46 0.44 2.43
CA PHE A 544 -29.18 -0.93 2.88
C PHE A 544 -28.33 -0.94 4.15
N GLY A 545 -27.24 -0.18 4.15
CA GLY A 545 -26.35 -0.07 5.31
C GLY A 545 -26.99 0.69 6.48
N ARG A 546 -28.10 1.41 6.26
CA ARG A 546 -28.72 2.30 7.24
C ARG A 546 -27.66 3.19 7.92
N VAL A 547 -26.71 3.70 7.14
CA VAL A 547 -25.45 4.27 7.63
C VAL A 547 -25.70 5.35 8.67
N ARG A 548 -26.60 6.31 8.37
CA ARG A 548 -27.00 7.38 9.30
C ARG A 548 -27.41 6.87 10.68
N LYS A 549 -28.17 5.77 10.74
CA LYS A 549 -28.66 5.21 12.02
C LYS A 549 -27.50 4.75 12.91
N TYR A 550 -26.49 4.10 12.34
CA TYR A 550 -25.41 3.49 13.11
C TYR A 550 -24.21 4.42 13.32
N THR A 551 -23.91 5.29 12.35
CA THR A 551 -22.74 6.18 12.41
C THR A 551 -23.09 7.60 12.84
N GLY A 552 -24.38 7.98 12.79
CA GLY A 552 -24.82 9.36 12.99
C GLY A 552 -24.48 10.29 11.81
N ARG A 553 -23.95 9.76 10.70
CA ARG A 553 -23.46 10.56 9.57
C ARG A 553 -24.36 10.49 8.35
N ASP A 554 -24.63 11.65 7.79
CA ASP A 554 -25.39 11.83 6.55
C ASP A 554 -24.49 11.85 5.30
N LYS A 555 -23.19 12.09 5.48
CA LYS A 555 -22.19 12.17 4.40
C LYS A 555 -20.89 11.48 4.83
N PRO A 556 -20.11 10.94 3.88
CA PRO A 556 -18.77 10.42 4.16
C PRO A 556 -17.82 11.54 4.59
N THR A 557 -16.79 11.18 5.36
CA THR A 557 -15.67 12.07 5.71
C THR A 557 -14.77 12.30 4.51
N VAL A 558 -14.48 11.22 3.76
CA VAL A 558 -13.62 11.24 2.58
C VAL A 558 -14.34 10.54 1.43
N ILE A 559 -14.23 11.11 0.23
CA ILE A 559 -14.65 10.52 -1.03
C ILE A 559 -13.41 10.37 -1.89
N THR A 560 -13.17 9.17 -2.41
CA THR A 560 -12.07 8.85 -3.33
C THR A 560 -12.61 8.40 -4.67
#